data_AF-A0A2E0Z8M0-F1
#
_entry.id   AF-A0A2E0Z8M0-F1
#
_cell.length_a   1.000
_cell.length_b   1.000
_cell.length_c   1.000
_cell.angle_alpha   90.00
_cell.angle_beta   90.00
_cell.angle_gamma   90.00
#
_symmetry.space_group_name_H-M   'P 1'
#
loop_
_entity.id
_entity.type
_entity.pdbx_description
1 polymer ?
#
loop_
_entity_poly.entity_id
_entity_poly.type
_entity_poly.pdbx_seq_one_letter_code
_entity_poly.pdbx_strand_id
1 'polypeptide(L)'
;MNNWLGLIICFVYVFGIIGAAEGLRRWRGYSSGFTRKVIHVGVGMMSWALHFLFDTPWFFVIACAAFMVINLLDWRYGFFAAMASSDRSNLGTVYFPFAAAVVAVLFWEQPPLMVAALMPLTWGDGMAPVVGKAYGRRHYVVHTSTRSVEGSLGFFAGCLLFTWLALWLMAGSPQVSPAAALLPALVITVVTTLVEAVSIWGLDNLTITAVAILILQLWPF
;
A
#
# COMPACT_ATOMS: atom_id res chain seq x y z
N MET A 1 -3.54 -3.38 -23.86
CA MET A 1 -3.80 -1.93 -24.07
C MET A 1 -2.50 -1.26 -24.49
N ASN A 2 -2.49 -0.15 -25.24
CA ASN A 2 -1.22 0.52 -25.54
C ASN A 2 -0.53 0.95 -24.22
N ASN A 3 0.62 0.36 -23.89
CA ASN A 3 1.36 0.62 -22.64
C ASN A 3 1.64 2.12 -22.40
N TRP A 4 1.78 2.91 -23.46
CA TRP A 4 1.90 4.37 -23.36
C TRP A 4 0.63 5.03 -22.81
N LEU A 5 -0.54 4.57 -23.26
CA LEU A 5 -1.82 5.04 -22.72
C LEU A 5 -1.97 4.60 -21.25
N GLY A 6 -1.60 3.36 -20.93
CA GLY A 6 -1.57 2.87 -19.54
C GLY A 6 -0.69 3.76 -18.64
N LEU A 7 0.48 4.16 -19.14
CA LEU A 7 1.40 5.06 -18.43
C LEU A 7 0.77 6.44 -18.20
N ILE A 8 0.16 7.03 -19.23
CA ILE A 8 -0.54 8.32 -19.11
C ILE A 8 -1.66 8.23 -18.07
N ILE A 9 -2.50 7.19 -18.14
CA ILE A 9 -3.59 6.96 -17.18
C ILE A 9 -3.04 6.82 -15.76
N CYS A 10 -1.97 6.05 -15.57
CA CYS A 10 -1.33 5.87 -14.27
C CYS A 10 -0.84 7.21 -13.68
N PHE A 11 -0.15 8.02 -14.47
CA PHE A 11 0.33 9.34 -14.03
C PHE A 11 -0.81 10.30 -13.72
N VAL A 12 -1.81 10.39 -14.61
CA VAL A 12 -3.00 11.24 -14.41
C VAL A 12 -3.75 10.82 -13.15
N TYR A 13 -3.91 9.52 -12.91
CA TYR A 13 -4.55 9.01 -11.71
C TYR A 13 -3.78 9.39 -10.44
N VAL A 14 -2.48 9.09 -10.38
CA VAL A 14 -1.65 9.36 -9.20
C VAL A 14 -1.61 10.85 -8.88
N PHE A 15 -1.36 11.70 -9.88
CA PHE A 15 -1.38 13.15 -9.67
C PHE A 15 -2.78 13.68 -9.36
N GLY A 16 -3.84 13.06 -9.92
CA GLY A 16 -5.23 13.34 -9.57
C GLY A 16 -5.51 13.08 -8.09
N ILE A 17 -5.07 11.94 -7.55
CA ILE A 17 -5.19 11.59 -6.13
C ILE A 17 -4.41 12.58 -5.25
N ILE A 18 -3.16 12.92 -5.62
CA ILE A 18 -2.34 13.91 -4.89
C ILE A 18 -3.03 15.28 -4.89
N GLY A 19 -3.53 15.72 -6.05
CA GLY A 19 -4.24 16.99 -6.21
C GLY A 19 -5.54 17.03 -5.40
N ALA A 20 -6.32 15.94 -5.41
CA ALA A 20 -7.53 15.81 -4.60
C ALA A 20 -7.22 15.86 -3.10
N ALA A 21 -6.16 15.18 -2.66
CA ALA A 21 -5.72 15.18 -1.26
C ALA A 21 -5.22 16.58 -0.83
N GLU A 22 -4.50 17.28 -1.69
CA GLU A 22 -4.12 18.69 -1.46
C GLU A 22 -5.34 19.61 -1.42
N GLY A 23 -6.32 19.39 -2.28
CA GLY A 23 -7.60 20.10 -2.25
C GLY A 23 -8.36 19.89 -0.94
N LEU A 24 -8.47 18.63 -0.48
CA LEU A 24 -9.03 18.26 0.83
C LEU A 24 -8.29 18.96 1.97
N ARG A 25 -6.96 19.03 1.91
CA ARG A 25 -6.12 19.71 2.89
C ARG A 25 -6.45 21.21 2.97
N ARG A 26 -6.49 21.90 1.82
CA ARG A 26 -6.73 23.34 1.75
C ARG A 26 -8.17 23.73 2.07
N TRP A 27 -9.14 22.93 1.61
CA TRP A 27 -10.56 23.25 1.77
C TRP A 27 -11.10 22.88 3.15
N ARG A 28 -10.75 21.69 3.66
CA ARG A 28 -11.27 21.18 4.95
C ARG A 28 -10.29 21.29 6.11
N GLY A 29 -9.06 21.77 5.87
CA GLY A 29 -8.05 21.93 6.91
C GLY A 29 -7.51 20.61 7.47
N TYR A 30 -7.64 19.50 6.74
CA TYR A 30 -7.14 18.21 7.23
C TYR A 30 -5.61 18.22 7.38
N SER A 31 -5.09 17.50 8.38
CA SER A 31 -3.66 17.38 8.62
C SER A 31 -2.94 16.63 7.50
N SER A 32 -1.67 16.96 7.21
CA SER A 32 -0.85 16.25 6.22
C SER A 32 -0.76 14.74 6.48
N GLY A 33 -0.73 14.33 7.75
CA GLY A 33 -0.74 12.90 8.12
C GLY A 33 -1.98 12.14 7.63
N PHE A 34 -3.15 12.80 7.65
CA PHE A 34 -4.38 12.20 7.13
C PHE A 34 -4.38 12.16 5.59
N THR A 35 -4.06 13.29 4.94
CA THR A 35 -4.04 13.36 3.47
C THR A 35 -2.99 12.44 2.87
N ARG A 36 -1.83 12.28 3.52
CA ARG A 36 -0.82 11.29 3.14
C ARG A 36 -1.39 9.87 3.13
N LYS A 37 -2.24 9.50 4.08
CA LYS A 37 -2.87 8.17 4.13
C LYS A 37 -3.97 8.01 3.08
N VAL A 38 -4.69 9.09 2.75
CA VAL A 38 -5.59 9.12 1.58
C VAL A 38 -4.82 8.89 0.28
N ILE A 39 -3.67 9.56 0.10
CA ILE A 39 -2.80 9.34 -1.06
C ILE A 39 -2.28 7.92 -1.08
N HIS A 40 -1.83 7.40 0.06
CA HIS A 40 -1.30 6.04 0.19
C HIS A 40 -2.31 4.97 -0.23
N VAL A 41 -3.54 5.02 0.31
CA VAL A 41 -4.62 4.09 -0.07
C VAL A 41 -5.01 4.32 -1.52
N GLY A 42 -5.25 5.58 -1.92
CA GLY A 42 -5.70 5.92 -3.27
C GLY A 42 -4.72 5.47 -4.35
N VAL A 43 -3.43 5.80 -4.20
CA VAL A 43 -2.38 5.35 -5.13
C VAL A 43 -2.25 3.83 -5.12
N GLY A 44 -2.30 3.18 -3.94
CA GLY A 44 -2.22 1.72 -3.86
C GLY A 44 -3.36 0.99 -4.55
N MET A 45 -4.55 1.59 -4.64
CA MET A 45 -5.67 1.02 -5.39
C MET A 45 -5.44 0.96 -6.91
N MET A 46 -4.43 1.67 -7.45
CA MET A 46 -3.99 1.48 -8.84
C MET A 46 -3.60 0.02 -9.13
N SER A 47 -3.16 -0.75 -8.13
CA SER A 47 -2.82 -2.17 -8.26
C SER A 47 -3.92 -3.00 -8.94
N TRP A 48 -5.19 -2.71 -8.64
CA TRP A 48 -6.36 -3.38 -9.22
C TRP A 48 -6.54 -3.12 -10.72
N ALA A 49 -6.03 -1.99 -11.22
CA ALA A 49 -6.14 -1.59 -12.62
C ALA A 49 -4.95 -2.05 -13.48
N LEU A 50 -3.80 -2.38 -12.87
CA LEU A 50 -2.53 -2.59 -13.59
C LEU A 50 -2.62 -3.61 -14.71
N HIS A 51 -3.20 -4.78 -14.42
CA HIS A 51 -3.32 -5.86 -15.40
C HIS A 51 -4.22 -5.52 -16.59
N PHE A 52 -5.13 -4.54 -16.43
CA PHE A 52 -5.98 -4.06 -17.52
C PHE A 52 -5.33 -2.91 -18.31
N LEU A 53 -4.46 -2.13 -17.66
CA LEU A 53 -3.84 -0.95 -18.23
C LEU A 53 -2.58 -1.24 -19.05
N PHE A 54 -1.82 -2.28 -18.66
CA PHE A 54 -0.54 -2.60 -19.25
C PHE A 54 -0.49 -4.06 -19.72
N ASP A 55 0.23 -4.29 -20.80
CA ASP A 55 0.49 -5.64 -21.33
C ASP A 55 1.73 -6.27 -20.66
N THR A 56 2.66 -5.45 -20.14
CA THR A 56 3.92 -5.90 -19.50
C THR A 56 4.20 -5.10 -18.23
N PRO A 57 4.91 -5.66 -17.23
CA PRO A 57 5.16 -4.97 -15.96
C PRO A 57 6.09 -3.77 -16.14
N TRP A 58 6.93 -3.75 -17.18
CA TRP A 58 8.06 -2.84 -17.28
C TRP A 58 7.67 -1.36 -17.37
N PHE A 59 6.55 -1.03 -18.02
CA PHE A 59 6.06 0.34 -18.04
C PHE A 59 5.60 0.81 -16.66
N PHE A 60 4.95 -0.06 -15.89
CA PHE A 60 4.60 0.24 -14.51
C PHE A 60 5.84 0.31 -13.61
N VAL A 61 6.83 -0.56 -13.80
CA VAL A 61 8.11 -0.50 -13.08
C VAL A 61 8.85 0.81 -13.36
N ILE A 62 8.85 1.29 -14.61
CA ILE A 62 9.41 2.61 -14.97
C ILE A 62 8.63 3.73 -14.26
N ALA A 63 7.29 3.65 -14.22
CA ALA A 63 6.48 4.61 -13.48
C ALA A 63 6.83 4.62 -11.99
N CYS A 64 6.93 3.45 -11.36
CA CYS A 64 7.38 3.30 -9.98
C CYS A 64 8.75 3.92 -9.75
N ALA A 65 9.74 3.65 -10.62
CA ALA A 65 11.07 4.22 -10.52
C ALA A 65 11.05 5.76 -10.63
N ALA A 66 10.24 6.31 -11.54
CA ALA A 66 10.04 7.76 -11.65
C ALA A 66 9.42 8.34 -10.36
N PHE A 67 8.39 7.69 -9.80
CA PHE A 67 7.79 8.13 -8.54
C PHE A 67 8.72 7.98 -7.34
N MET A 68 9.61 6.99 -7.31
CA MET A 68 10.66 6.91 -6.28
C MET A 68 11.57 8.14 -6.34
N VAL A 69 12.03 8.53 -7.53
CA VAL A 69 12.85 9.72 -7.72
C VAL A 69 12.09 10.99 -7.33
N ILE A 70 10.84 11.14 -7.78
CA ILE A 70 9.98 12.27 -7.40
C ILE A 70 9.80 12.35 -5.89
N ASN A 71 9.50 11.23 -5.22
CA ASN A 71 9.29 11.19 -3.77
C ASN A 71 10.59 11.44 -2.99
N LEU A 72 11.74 11.03 -3.52
CA LEU A 72 13.04 11.33 -2.92
C LEU A 72 13.38 12.82 -3.05
N LEU A 73 13.09 13.43 -4.20
CA LEU A 73 13.25 14.87 -4.42
C LEU A 73 12.28 15.65 -3.52
N ASP A 74 11.02 15.21 -3.41
CA ASP A 74 10.03 15.81 -2.52
C ASP A 74 10.46 15.71 -1.05
N TRP A 75 11.00 14.57 -0.63
CA TRP A 75 11.58 14.43 0.71
C TRP A 75 12.74 15.42 0.96
N ARG A 76 13.56 15.69 -0.06
CA ARG A 76 14.71 16.61 0.04
C ARG A 76 14.31 18.09 0.00
N TYR A 77 13.33 18.46 -0.82
CA TYR A 77 13.00 19.85 -1.18
C TYR A 77 11.60 20.32 -0.74
N GLY A 78 10.66 19.40 -0.50
CA GLY A 78 9.33 19.69 0.06
C GLY A 78 8.35 20.36 -0.91
N PHE A 79 8.12 19.78 -2.08
CA PHE A 79 7.21 20.30 -3.11
C PHE A 79 5.73 20.06 -2.78
N PHE A 80 5.40 18.89 -2.22
CA PHE A 80 4.02 18.42 -2.00
C PHE A 80 3.69 18.36 -0.53
N ALA A 81 3.16 19.47 -0.01
CA ALA A 81 2.91 19.56 1.43
C ALA A 81 1.75 18.63 1.91
N ALA A 82 0.90 18.10 1.03
CA ALA A 82 -0.04 17.01 1.34
C ALA A 82 0.65 15.66 1.67
N MET A 83 1.88 15.45 1.19
CA MET A 83 2.68 14.24 1.42
C MET A 83 3.69 14.41 2.57
N ALA A 84 3.84 15.64 3.08
CA ALA A 84 4.84 15.97 4.10
C ALA A 84 4.68 15.12 5.36
N SER A 85 5.76 14.40 5.69
CA SER A 85 5.90 13.63 6.92
C SER A 85 6.33 14.53 8.09
N SER A 86 5.77 14.30 9.28
CA SER A 86 6.26 14.91 10.52
C SER A 86 7.61 14.33 10.96
N ASP A 87 7.91 13.10 10.55
CA ASP A 87 9.18 12.43 10.78
C ASP A 87 9.97 12.36 9.46
N ARG A 88 11.08 13.11 9.38
CA ARG A 88 11.94 13.16 8.20
C ARG A 88 12.80 11.92 8.02
N SER A 89 12.92 11.04 9.02
CA SER A 89 13.63 9.75 8.86
C SER A 89 12.79 8.71 8.10
N ASN A 90 11.47 8.92 7.99
CA ASN A 90 10.54 8.00 7.35
C ASN A 90 10.54 8.21 5.82
N LEU A 91 11.19 7.29 5.10
CA LEU A 91 11.20 7.22 3.63
C LEU A 91 10.06 6.35 3.06
N GLY A 92 8.97 6.16 3.81
CA GLY A 92 7.87 5.26 3.43
C GLY A 92 7.24 5.62 2.08
N THR A 93 7.20 6.90 1.70
CA THR A 93 6.72 7.35 0.38
C THR A 93 7.64 6.91 -0.77
N VAL A 94 8.93 6.70 -0.52
CA VAL A 94 9.89 6.14 -1.49
C VAL A 94 9.81 4.60 -1.49
N TYR A 95 9.63 3.98 -0.33
CA TYR A 95 9.54 2.52 -0.21
C TYR A 95 8.27 1.93 -0.84
N PHE A 96 7.16 2.68 -0.86
CA PHE A 96 5.90 2.20 -1.43
C PHE A 96 6.01 1.90 -2.94
N PRO A 97 6.44 2.83 -3.82
CA PRO A 97 6.60 2.51 -5.24
C PRO A 97 7.63 1.42 -5.51
N PHE A 98 8.67 1.31 -4.68
CA PHE A 98 9.64 0.21 -4.76
C PHE A 98 8.98 -1.14 -4.48
N ALA A 99 8.24 -1.26 -3.37
CA ALA A 99 7.49 -2.46 -3.02
C ALA A 99 6.48 -2.85 -4.13
N ALA A 100 5.77 -1.87 -4.70
CA ALA A 100 4.85 -2.07 -5.81
C ALA A 100 5.55 -2.58 -7.08
N ALA A 101 6.74 -2.05 -7.42
CA ALA A 101 7.52 -2.52 -8.56
C ALA A 101 7.96 -3.98 -8.38
N VAL A 102 8.45 -4.35 -7.19
CA VAL A 102 8.85 -5.72 -6.88
C VAL A 102 7.67 -6.68 -7.00
N VAL A 103 6.51 -6.33 -6.43
CA VAL A 103 5.28 -7.14 -6.54
C VAL A 103 4.85 -7.30 -8.00
N ALA A 104 4.88 -6.23 -8.78
CA ALA A 104 4.51 -6.27 -10.19
C ALA A 104 5.43 -7.20 -11.01
N VAL A 105 6.73 -7.21 -10.74
CA VAL A 105 7.68 -8.12 -11.41
C VAL A 105 7.42 -9.58 -11.03
N LEU A 106 7.14 -9.86 -9.76
CA LEU A 106 6.97 -11.24 -9.27
C LEU A 106 5.63 -11.87 -9.64
N PHE A 107 4.55 -11.09 -9.61
CA PHE A 107 3.18 -11.59 -9.75
C PHE A 107 2.46 -11.05 -10.99
N TRP A 108 3.18 -10.56 -12.01
CA TRP A 108 2.54 -9.97 -13.21
C TRP A 108 1.50 -10.90 -13.85
N GLU A 109 1.88 -12.16 -14.02
CA GLU A 109 1.03 -13.22 -14.62
C GLU A 109 0.02 -13.79 -13.62
N GLN A 110 0.04 -13.33 -12.37
CA GLN A 110 -0.81 -13.78 -11.27
C GLN A 110 -1.54 -12.59 -10.61
N PRO A 111 -2.45 -11.90 -11.34
CA PRO A 111 -3.04 -10.65 -10.87
C PRO A 111 -3.70 -10.72 -9.48
N PRO A 112 -4.43 -11.79 -9.10
CA PRO A 112 -4.97 -11.92 -7.75
C PRO A 112 -3.89 -11.86 -6.66
N LEU A 113 -2.74 -12.51 -6.89
CA LEU A 113 -1.63 -12.50 -5.94
C LEU A 113 -0.92 -11.14 -5.93
N MET A 114 -0.76 -10.51 -7.10
CA MET A 114 -0.18 -9.17 -7.24
C MET A 114 -0.96 -8.14 -6.43
N VAL A 115 -2.28 -8.12 -6.58
CA VAL A 115 -3.13 -7.19 -5.84
C VAL A 115 -3.12 -7.54 -4.35
N ALA A 116 -3.30 -8.82 -4.00
CA ALA A 116 -3.31 -9.28 -2.62
C ALA A 116 -2.02 -8.94 -1.85
N ALA A 117 -0.85 -9.09 -2.48
CA ALA A 117 0.44 -8.76 -1.89
C ALA A 117 0.58 -7.28 -1.50
N LEU A 118 -0.17 -6.39 -2.14
CA LEU A 118 -0.15 -4.95 -1.88
C LEU A 118 -1.22 -4.48 -0.90
N MET A 119 -2.22 -5.31 -0.55
CA MET A 119 -3.30 -4.91 0.34
C MET A 119 -2.88 -4.68 1.81
N PRO A 120 -1.94 -5.45 2.40
CA PRO A 120 -1.39 -5.13 3.72
C PRO A 120 -0.75 -3.74 3.75
N LEU A 121 0.02 -3.43 2.71
CA LEU A 121 0.64 -2.12 2.53
C LEU A 121 -0.41 -1.03 2.25
N THR A 122 -1.39 -1.28 1.39
CA THR A 122 -2.36 -0.25 0.96
C THR A 122 -3.40 0.03 2.04
N TRP A 123 -4.18 -0.99 2.42
CA TRP A 123 -5.31 -0.86 3.34
C TRP A 123 -4.92 -1.10 4.79
N GLY A 124 -4.03 -2.04 5.07
CA GLY A 124 -3.53 -2.27 6.43
C GLY A 124 -2.84 -1.02 6.99
N ASP A 125 -1.71 -0.62 6.39
CA ASP A 125 -0.96 0.57 6.81
C ASP A 125 -1.76 1.89 6.62
N GLY A 126 -2.69 1.91 5.65
CA GLY A 126 -3.61 3.03 5.46
C GLY A 126 -4.58 3.21 6.64
N MET A 127 -5.19 2.12 7.13
CA MET A 127 -6.21 2.16 8.19
C MET A 127 -5.63 2.24 9.60
N ALA A 128 -4.46 1.66 9.85
CA ALA A 128 -3.86 1.60 11.18
C ALA A 128 -3.78 2.96 11.89
N PRO A 129 -3.22 4.03 11.29
CA PRO A 129 -3.16 5.34 11.93
C PRO A 129 -4.52 6.07 11.96
N VAL A 130 -5.44 5.76 11.04
CA VAL A 130 -6.79 6.36 11.04
C VAL A 130 -7.59 5.85 12.23
N VAL A 131 -7.63 4.53 12.41
CA VAL A 131 -8.30 3.88 13.55
C VAL A 131 -7.55 4.20 14.84
N GLY A 132 -6.22 4.12 14.84
CA GLY A 132 -5.40 4.43 15.99
C GLY A 132 -5.56 5.86 16.49
N LYS A 133 -5.71 6.85 15.60
CA LYS A 133 -5.96 8.25 15.99
C LYS A 133 -7.39 8.47 16.50
N ALA A 134 -8.38 7.80 15.92
CA ALA A 134 -9.79 7.98 16.29
C ALA A 134 -10.17 7.24 17.59
N TYR A 135 -9.59 6.05 17.82
CA TYR A 135 -10.02 5.14 18.88
C TYR A 135 -8.88 4.66 19.80
N GLY A 136 -7.62 5.07 19.55
CA GLY A 136 -6.45 4.61 20.29
C GLY A 136 -6.56 4.89 21.78
N ARG A 137 -6.56 3.83 22.57
CA ARG A 137 -6.59 3.88 24.04
C ARG A 137 -5.43 3.11 24.63
N ARG A 138 -5.15 1.92 24.09
CA ARG A 138 -4.12 1.02 24.60
C ARG A 138 -2.87 1.15 23.74
N HIS A 139 -1.92 1.94 24.22
CA HIS A 139 -0.67 2.20 23.52
C HIS A 139 0.42 1.23 23.97
N TYR A 140 1.26 0.83 23.03
CA TYR A 140 2.46 0.05 23.28
C TYR A 140 3.63 0.67 22.51
N VAL A 141 4.83 0.43 23.02
CA VAL A 141 6.05 1.02 22.48
C VAL A 141 6.99 -0.10 22.06
N VAL A 142 7.45 -0.03 20.81
CA VAL A 142 8.53 -0.88 20.30
C VAL A 142 9.67 0.03 19.84
N HIS A 143 10.80 -0.03 20.56
CA HIS A 143 11.94 0.85 20.36
C HIS A 143 11.54 2.34 20.41
N THR A 144 11.54 3.02 19.26
CA THR A 144 11.19 4.46 19.11
C THR A 144 9.79 4.65 18.51
N SER A 145 9.05 3.57 18.25
CA SER A 145 7.72 3.60 17.64
C SER A 145 6.64 3.38 18.69
N THR A 146 5.70 4.33 18.79
CA THR A 146 4.50 4.21 19.61
C THR A 146 3.32 3.86 18.73
N ARG A 147 2.68 2.72 19.00
CA ARG A 147 1.48 2.25 18.29
C ARG A 147 0.33 2.02 19.29
N SER A 148 -0.88 1.83 18.78
CA SER A 148 -2.03 1.46 19.60
C SER A 148 -2.60 0.11 19.17
N VAL A 149 -3.13 -0.65 20.13
CA VAL A 149 -3.81 -1.93 19.86
C VAL A 149 -4.98 -1.71 18.90
N GLU A 150 -5.73 -0.62 19.08
CA GLU A 150 -6.81 -0.26 18.17
C GLU A 150 -6.31 0.04 16.75
N GLY A 151 -5.13 0.66 16.61
CA GLY A 151 -4.48 0.85 15.32
C GLY A 151 -4.11 -0.47 14.65
N SER A 152 -3.49 -1.39 15.38
CA SER A 152 -3.16 -2.73 14.84
C SER A 152 -4.42 -3.55 14.51
N LEU A 153 -5.53 -3.38 15.23
CA LEU A 153 -6.83 -3.94 14.83
C LEU A 153 -7.37 -3.30 13.54
N GLY A 154 -7.15 -2.00 13.36
CA GLY A 154 -7.45 -1.29 12.11
C GLY A 154 -6.63 -1.83 10.93
N PHE A 155 -5.33 -2.06 11.15
CA PHE A 155 -4.45 -2.75 10.19
C PHE A 155 -5.03 -4.11 9.84
N PHE A 156 -5.29 -4.93 10.85
CA PHE A 156 -5.78 -6.31 10.70
C PHE A 156 -7.08 -6.34 9.88
N ALA A 157 -8.07 -5.52 10.23
CA ALA A 157 -9.37 -5.51 9.56
C ALA A 157 -9.26 -5.07 8.09
N GLY A 158 -8.51 -4.00 7.82
CA GLY A 158 -8.29 -3.50 6.46
C GLY A 158 -7.51 -4.51 5.60
N CYS A 159 -6.41 -5.03 6.16
CA CYS A 159 -5.60 -6.04 5.50
C CYS A 159 -6.42 -7.30 5.19
N LEU A 160 -7.16 -7.86 6.15
CA LEU A 160 -7.95 -9.07 5.94
C LEU A 160 -9.00 -8.88 4.86
N LEU A 161 -9.81 -7.84 4.97
CA LEU A 161 -10.90 -7.59 4.03
C LEU A 161 -10.36 -7.43 2.60
N PHE A 162 -9.39 -6.54 2.40
CA PHE A 162 -8.94 -6.23 1.06
C PHE A 162 -8.02 -7.28 0.46
N THR A 163 -7.23 -8.00 1.26
CA THR A 163 -6.47 -9.18 0.77
C THR A 163 -7.41 -10.29 0.36
N TRP A 164 -8.46 -10.56 1.14
CA TRP A 164 -9.48 -11.55 0.80
C TRP A 164 -10.24 -11.18 -0.48
N LEU A 165 -10.67 -9.91 -0.58
CA LEU A 165 -11.32 -9.40 -1.80
C LEU A 165 -10.39 -9.46 -3.01
N ALA A 166 -9.11 -9.16 -2.86
CA ALA A 166 -8.14 -9.23 -3.96
C ALA A 166 -7.97 -10.66 -4.48
N LEU A 167 -7.82 -11.65 -3.58
CA LEU A 167 -7.71 -13.05 -3.97
C LEU A 167 -8.99 -13.58 -4.64
N TRP A 168 -10.16 -13.13 -4.18
CA TRP A 168 -11.45 -13.61 -4.68
C TRP A 168 -11.92 -12.89 -5.96
N LEU A 169 -11.93 -11.56 -5.97
CA LEU A 169 -12.59 -10.76 -7.01
C LEU A 169 -11.69 -10.40 -8.18
N MET A 170 -10.36 -10.38 -7.98
CA MET A 170 -9.45 -10.04 -9.07
C MET A 170 -9.49 -11.15 -10.12
N ALA A 171 -9.71 -10.78 -11.37
CA ALA A 171 -9.68 -11.73 -12.47
C ALA A 171 -8.24 -12.17 -12.76
N GLY A 172 -8.04 -13.45 -13.07
CA GLY A 172 -6.75 -13.99 -13.46
C GLY A 172 -6.52 -15.40 -12.90
N SER A 173 -5.28 -15.86 -13.01
CA SER A 173 -4.80 -17.08 -12.37
C SER A 173 -4.03 -16.73 -11.10
N PRO A 174 -4.16 -17.47 -9.99
CA PRO A 174 -5.10 -18.56 -9.78
C PRO A 174 -6.54 -18.06 -9.62
N GLN A 175 -7.51 -18.88 -9.99
CA GLN A 175 -8.92 -18.62 -9.67
C GLN A 175 -9.20 -19.13 -8.26
N VAL A 176 -9.39 -18.21 -7.31
CA VAL A 176 -9.59 -18.57 -5.91
C VAL A 176 -11.04 -18.31 -5.51
N SER A 177 -11.73 -19.35 -5.04
CA SER A 177 -13.08 -19.19 -4.49
C SER A 177 -13.04 -18.36 -3.20
N PRO A 178 -14.14 -17.67 -2.82
CA PRO A 178 -14.15 -16.86 -1.59
C PRO A 178 -13.83 -17.68 -0.33
N ALA A 179 -14.22 -18.96 -0.28
CA ALA A 179 -13.86 -19.86 0.82
C ALA A 179 -12.36 -20.20 0.82
N ALA A 180 -11.78 -20.50 -0.35
CA ALA A 180 -10.35 -20.82 -0.48
C ALA A 180 -9.45 -19.60 -0.23
N ALA A 181 -9.93 -18.38 -0.49
CA ALA A 181 -9.20 -17.13 -0.25
C ALA A 181 -9.06 -16.77 1.23
N LEU A 182 -9.93 -17.30 2.10
CA LEU A 182 -10.01 -16.85 3.49
C LEU A 182 -8.76 -17.22 4.30
N LEU A 183 -8.29 -18.45 4.19
CA LEU A 183 -7.14 -18.93 4.93
C LEU A 183 -5.82 -18.20 4.56
N PRO A 184 -5.42 -18.07 3.28
CA PRO A 184 -4.23 -17.30 2.92
C PRO A 184 -4.35 -15.84 3.34
N ALA A 185 -5.51 -15.20 3.15
CA ALA A 185 -5.72 -13.81 3.59
C ALA A 185 -5.56 -13.65 5.11
N LEU A 186 -6.09 -14.60 5.90
CA LEU A 186 -5.94 -14.60 7.35
C LEU A 186 -4.48 -14.78 7.77
N VAL A 187 -3.76 -15.73 7.17
CA VAL A 187 -2.33 -15.97 7.47
C VAL A 187 -1.51 -14.73 7.14
N ILE A 188 -1.68 -14.15 5.95
CA ILE A 188 -1.00 -12.90 5.55
C ILE A 188 -1.31 -11.81 6.57
N THR A 189 -2.58 -11.63 6.92
CA THR A 189 -3.00 -10.57 7.84
C THR A 189 -2.39 -10.73 9.22
N VAL A 190 -2.45 -11.92 9.80
CA VAL A 190 -1.89 -12.18 11.14
C VAL A 190 -0.40 -11.88 11.13
N VAL A 191 0.36 -12.44 10.18
CA VAL A 191 1.82 -12.28 10.16
C VAL A 191 2.21 -10.84 9.86
N THR A 192 1.56 -10.18 8.88
CA THR A 192 1.86 -8.77 8.55
C THR A 192 1.45 -7.80 9.66
N THR A 193 0.39 -8.08 10.43
CA THR A 193 0.03 -7.29 11.62
C THR A 193 1.11 -7.40 12.70
N LEU A 194 1.64 -8.60 12.93
CA LEU A 194 2.74 -8.79 13.89
C LEU A 194 4.02 -8.08 13.42
N VAL A 195 4.33 -8.17 12.13
CA VAL A 195 5.48 -7.49 11.52
C VAL A 195 5.34 -5.97 11.60
N GLU A 196 4.15 -5.43 11.33
CA GLU A 196 3.83 -4.01 11.50
C GLU A 196 4.05 -3.58 12.96
N ALA A 197 3.53 -4.36 13.92
CA ALA A 197 3.62 -4.05 15.34
C ALA A 197 5.06 -3.90 15.84
N VAL A 198 5.99 -4.71 15.30
CA VAL A 198 7.41 -4.67 15.68
C VAL A 198 8.30 -3.84 14.75
N SER A 199 7.77 -3.32 13.65
CA SER A 199 8.55 -2.58 12.65
C SER A 199 8.94 -1.19 13.13
N ILE A 200 10.19 -0.84 12.84
CA ILE A 200 10.85 0.42 13.23
C ILE A 200 11.23 1.25 12.00
N TRP A 201 11.40 2.57 12.19
CA TRP A 201 11.93 3.51 11.19
C TRP A 201 11.20 3.55 9.83
N GLY A 202 9.92 3.17 9.78
CA GLY A 202 9.15 3.14 8.53
C GLY A 202 9.61 2.06 7.54
N LEU A 203 10.33 1.05 8.01
CA LEU A 203 10.69 -0.13 7.23
C LEU A 203 9.52 -1.11 7.06
N ASP A 204 8.42 -0.89 7.80
CA ASP A 204 7.18 -1.66 7.68
C ASP A 204 6.75 -1.79 6.23
N ASN A 205 6.81 -0.72 5.44
CA ASN A 205 6.42 -0.77 4.04
C ASN A 205 7.13 -1.85 3.22
N LEU A 206 8.40 -2.14 3.52
CA LEU A 206 9.17 -3.19 2.84
C LEU A 206 8.94 -4.56 3.48
N THR A 207 8.96 -4.62 4.81
CA THR A 207 8.86 -5.90 5.54
C THR A 207 7.47 -6.53 5.42
N ILE A 208 6.40 -5.74 5.50
CA ILE A 208 5.02 -6.26 5.34
C ILE A 208 4.79 -6.78 3.93
N THR A 209 5.29 -6.09 2.90
CA THR A 209 5.16 -6.53 1.51
C THR A 209 6.02 -7.77 1.25
N ALA A 210 7.26 -7.82 1.74
CA ALA A 210 8.11 -8.99 1.60
C ALA A 210 7.48 -10.24 2.23
N VAL A 211 6.89 -10.10 3.42
CA VAL A 211 6.19 -11.20 4.10
C VAL A 211 4.95 -11.64 3.31
N ALA A 212 4.16 -10.71 2.81
CA ALA A 212 3.00 -11.04 1.96
C ALA A 212 3.42 -11.79 0.69
N ILE A 213 4.50 -11.34 0.02
CA ILE A 213 5.08 -12.02 -1.15
C ILE A 213 5.48 -13.45 -0.79
N LEU A 214 6.26 -13.64 0.29
CA LEU A 214 6.75 -14.95 0.69
C LEU A 214 5.61 -15.92 0.99
N ILE A 215 4.58 -15.48 1.72
CA ILE A 215 3.42 -16.31 2.03
C ILE A 215 2.70 -16.70 0.73
N LEU A 216 2.43 -15.73 -0.16
CA LEU A 216 1.72 -16.00 -1.41
C LEU A 216 2.50 -16.89 -2.38
N GLN A 217 3.83 -16.74 -2.46
CA GLN A 217 4.67 -17.61 -3.31
C GLN A 217 4.69 -19.06 -2.85
N LEU A 218 4.61 -19.30 -1.55
CA LEU A 218 4.67 -20.63 -0.96
C LEU A 218 3.27 -21.25 -0.78
N TRP A 219 2.20 -20.50 -1.02
CA TRP A 219 0.84 -20.96 -0.79
C TRP A 219 0.36 -21.89 -1.92
N PRO A 220 -0.14 -23.10 -1.60
CA PRO A 220 -0.63 -24.05 -2.60
C PRO A 220 -2.08 -23.69 -2.99
N PHE A 221 -2.23 -22.74 -3.91
CA PHE A 221 -3.53 -22.32 -4.46
C PHE A 221 -4.18 -23.39 -5.35
#